data_AF-A0A7S2CRS1-F1
#
_entry.id   AF-A0A7S2CRS1-F1
#
_cell.length_a   1.000
_cell.length_b   1.000
_cell.length_c   1.000
_cell.angle_alpha   90.00
_cell.angle_beta   90.00
_cell.angle_gamma   90.00
#
_symmetry.space_group_name_H-M   'P 1'
#
loop_
_entity.id
_entity.type
_entity.pdbx_description
1 polymer ?
#
loop_
_entity_poly.entity_id
_entity_poly.type
_entity_poly.pdbx_seq_one_letter_code
_entity_poly.pdbx_strand_id
1 'polypeptide(L)'
;RAAKNMKIEGAAAVIPAIIRQMQEDPSEEILYVLRALALDPTVLDNLVSAGAVGALVPILSDLSEGDQIDAAFNCLSALAMDPNGANQITQLGGLTFVIEHLREAL
;
A
#
# COMPACT_ATOMS: atom_id res chain seq x y z
N ARG A 1 1.83 24.98 4.42
CA ARG A 1 2.46 23.75 3.90
C ARG A 1 1.54 23.18 2.83
N ALA A 2 1.83 23.47 1.56
CA ALA A 2 0.95 23.25 0.41
C ALA A 2 1.35 21.98 -0.35
N ALA A 3 0.99 20.81 0.19
CA ALA A 3 1.15 19.52 -0.49
C ALA A 3 -0.11 18.66 -0.31
N LYS A 4 -1.28 19.30 -0.41
CA LYS A 4 -2.58 18.62 -0.30
C LYS A 4 -3.23 18.73 -1.67
N ASN A 5 -3.33 17.60 -2.37
CA ASN A 5 -4.03 17.39 -3.66
C ASN A 5 -3.17 17.54 -4.93
N MET A 6 -2.05 16.82 -5.02
CA MET A 6 -1.53 16.42 -6.34
C MET A 6 -2.45 15.33 -6.88
N LYS A 7 -3.51 15.75 -7.58
CA LYS A 7 -4.30 14.84 -8.41
C LYS A 7 -3.38 14.37 -9.53
N ILE A 8 -2.97 13.11 -9.52
CA ILE A 8 -2.10 12.59 -10.56
C ILE A 8 -2.98 12.31 -11.79
N GLU A 9 -3.03 13.26 -12.72
CA GLU A 9 -3.73 13.06 -14.00
C GLU A 9 -3.13 11.84 -14.72
N GLY A 10 -3.97 10.84 -15.02
CA GLY A 10 -3.52 9.57 -15.58
C GLY A 10 -3.04 8.52 -14.57
N ALA A 11 -3.11 8.76 -13.25
CA ALA A 11 -2.74 7.77 -12.24
C ALA A 11 -3.44 6.42 -12.43
N ALA A 12 -4.73 6.45 -12.77
CA ALA A 12 -5.48 5.22 -13.04
C ALA A 12 -4.86 4.36 -14.16
N ALA A 13 -4.22 4.98 -15.15
CA ALA A 13 -3.59 4.27 -16.27
C ALA A 13 -2.26 3.60 -15.87
N VAL A 14 -1.56 4.12 -14.87
CA VAL A 14 -0.28 3.55 -14.41
C VAL A 14 -0.44 2.51 -13.31
N ILE A 15 -1.59 2.47 -12.63
CA ILE A 15 -1.86 1.51 -11.53
C ILE A 15 -1.52 0.07 -11.90
N PRO A 16 -1.99 -0.51 -13.02
CA PRO A 16 -1.69 -1.90 -13.33
C PRO A 16 -0.19 -2.19 -13.47
N ALA A 17 0.58 -1.22 -13.99
CA ALA A 17 2.02 -1.35 -14.12
C ALA A 17 2.72 -1.28 -12.76
N ILE A 18 2.29 -0.38 -11.87
CA ILE A 18 2.83 -0.27 -10.50
C ILE A 18 2.53 -1.54 -9.70
N ILE A 19 1.30 -2.07 -9.75
CA ILE A 19 0.94 -3.30 -9.04
C ILE A 19 1.74 -4.49 -9.56
N ARG A 20 1.86 -4.62 -10.88
CA ARG A 20 2.67 -5.69 -11.47
C ARG A 20 4.14 -5.59 -11.05
N GLN A 21 4.72 -4.40 -11.11
CA GLN A 21 6.11 -4.19 -10.68
C GLN A 21 6.28 -4.55 -9.21
N MET A 22 5.35 -4.14 -8.35
CA MET A 22 5.36 -4.47 -6.92
C MET A 22 5.33 -6.00 -6.66
N GLN A 23 4.67 -6.76 -7.51
CA GLN A 23 4.60 -8.22 -7.40
C GLN A 23 5.84 -8.93 -7.97
N GLU A 24 6.42 -8.41 -9.04
CA GLU A 24 7.55 -9.03 -9.74
C GLU A 24 8.91 -8.67 -9.10
N ASP A 25 9.09 -7.42 -8.70
CA ASP A 25 10.32 -6.87 -8.15
C ASP A 25 10.01 -5.67 -7.23
N PRO A 26 9.60 -5.94 -5.97
CA PRO A 26 9.24 -4.90 -5.02
C PRO A 26 10.49 -4.10 -4.63
N SER A 27 10.52 -2.84 -5.06
CA SER A 27 11.54 -1.87 -4.64
C SER A 27 10.94 -0.83 -3.69
N GLU A 28 11.82 -0.19 -2.93
CA GLU A 28 11.44 0.92 -2.06
C GLU A 28 10.76 2.06 -2.82
N GLU A 29 11.26 2.40 -4.02
CA GLU A 29 10.66 3.43 -4.88
C GLU A 29 9.24 3.06 -5.28
N ILE A 30 9.00 1.79 -5.61
CA ILE A 30 7.66 1.31 -6.00
C ILE A 30 6.72 1.32 -4.80
N LEU A 31 7.20 0.96 -3.60
CA LEU A 31 6.43 1.08 -2.36
C LEU A 31 6.03 2.55 -2.10
N TYR A 32 6.93 3.50 -2.28
CA TYR A 32 6.61 4.92 -2.12
C TYR A 32 5.61 5.43 -3.16
N VAL A 33 5.72 5.00 -4.42
CA VAL A 33 4.74 5.34 -5.47
C VAL A 33 3.38 4.74 -5.13
N LEU A 34 3.33 3.48 -4.70
CA LEU A 34 2.10 2.80 -4.29
C LEU A 34 1.43 3.53 -3.12
N ARG A 35 2.20 3.90 -2.10
CA ARG A 35 1.73 4.72 -0.96
C ARG A 35 1.17 6.06 -1.44
N ALA A 36 1.88 6.77 -2.32
CA ALA A 36 1.43 8.06 -2.82
C ALA A 36 0.10 7.95 -3.56
N LEU A 37 -0.09 6.91 -4.37
CA LEU A 37 -1.35 6.63 -5.06
C LEU A 37 -2.45 6.23 -4.06
N ALA A 38 -2.15 5.43 -3.03
CA ALA A 38 -3.14 5.01 -2.03
C ALA A 38 -3.68 6.19 -1.22
N LEU A 39 -2.85 7.22 -0.98
CA LEU A 39 -3.26 8.45 -0.32
C LEU A 39 -4.10 9.39 -1.21
N ASP A 40 -4.21 9.12 -2.51
CA ASP A 40 -5.11 9.83 -3.41
C ASP A 40 -6.48 9.13 -3.45
N PRO A 41 -7.53 9.69 -2.80
CA PRO A 41 -8.84 9.06 -2.74
C PRO A 41 -9.52 8.93 -4.11
N THR A 42 -9.05 9.65 -5.13
CA THR A 42 -9.63 9.58 -6.49
C THR A 42 -9.24 8.31 -7.24
N VAL A 43 -8.22 7.58 -6.77
CA VAL A 43 -7.75 6.34 -7.39
C VAL A 43 -7.70 5.14 -6.43
N LEU A 44 -8.14 5.31 -5.18
CA LEU A 44 -8.11 4.28 -4.16
C LEU A 44 -8.90 3.02 -4.56
N ASP A 45 -10.14 3.19 -5.06
CA ASP A 45 -10.97 2.08 -5.52
C ASP A 45 -10.31 1.33 -6.69
N ASN A 46 -9.68 2.06 -7.61
CA ASN A 46 -8.93 1.47 -8.72
C ASN A 46 -7.72 0.67 -8.22
N LEU A 47 -7.00 1.15 -7.21
CA LEU A 47 -5.87 0.44 -6.61
C LEU A 47 -6.32 -0.88 -5.97
N VAL A 48 -7.37 -0.83 -5.15
CA VAL A 48 -7.92 -2.03 -4.49
C VAL A 48 -8.40 -3.03 -5.54
N SER A 49 -9.16 -2.57 -6.52
CA SER A 49 -9.66 -3.39 -7.63
C SER A 49 -8.53 -3.98 -8.49
N ALA A 50 -7.41 -3.28 -8.63
CA ALA A 50 -6.23 -3.74 -9.35
C ALA A 50 -5.37 -4.74 -8.54
N GLY A 51 -5.70 -5.00 -7.27
CA GLY A 51 -4.98 -5.96 -6.43
C GLY A 51 -3.83 -5.38 -5.62
N ALA A 52 -3.85 -4.07 -5.32
CA ALA A 52 -2.82 -3.41 -4.52
C ALA A 52 -2.55 -4.09 -3.17
N VAL A 53 -3.59 -4.58 -2.49
CA VAL A 53 -3.43 -5.29 -1.21
C VAL A 53 -2.65 -6.59 -1.40
N GLY A 54 -2.97 -7.35 -2.45
CA GLY A 54 -2.28 -8.60 -2.78
C GLY A 54 -0.82 -8.40 -3.20
N ALA A 55 -0.46 -7.21 -3.69
CA ALA A 55 0.91 -6.86 -3.98
C ALA A 55 1.68 -6.39 -2.73
N LEU A 56 1.02 -5.68 -1.82
CA LEU A 56 1.66 -5.11 -0.64
C LEU A 56 1.85 -6.12 0.50
N VAL A 57 0.82 -6.90 0.83
CA VAL A 57 0.85 -7.78 2.03
C VAL A 57 2.00 -8.80 2.02
N PRO A 58 2.32 -9.47 0.90
CA PRO A 58 3.40 -10.46 0.88
C PRO A 58 4.78 -9.90 1.20
N ILE A 59 5.03 -8.61 0.92
CA ILE A 59 6.35 -8.02 1.10
C ILE A 59 6.58 -7.48 2.51
N LEU A 60 5.53 -7.38 3.33
CA LEU A 60 5.60 -6.77 4.67
C LEU A 60 6.62 -7.48 5.56
N SER A 61 6.69 -8.81 5.48
CA SER A 61 7.63 -9.63 6.26
C SER A 61 9.09 -9.39 5.91
N ASP A 62 9.37 -8.84 4.74
CA ASP A 62 10.72 -8.64 4.22
C ASP A 62 11.24 -7.21 4.50
N LEU A 63 10.37 -6.33 5.00
CA LEU A 63 10.74 -4.96 5.37
C LEU A 63 11.52 -4.95 6.68
N SER A 64 12.68 -4.30 6.68
CA SER A 64 13.56 -4.19 7.85
C SER A 64 13.94 -2.76 8.22
N GLU A 65 13.69 -1.81 7.32
CA GLU A 65 13.99 -0.40 7.52
C GLU A 65 12.76 0.37 8.01
N GLY A 66 12.95 1.24 9.01
CA GLY A 66 11.85 1.97 9.65
C GLY A 66 11.03 2.80 8.67
N ASP A 67 11.68 3.50 7.74
CA ASP A 67 10.99 4.35 6.75
C ASP A 67 10.14 3.52 5.76
N GLN A 68 10.60 2.32 5.39
CA GLN A 68 9.86 1.40 4.52
C GLN A 68 8.64 0.82 5.24
N ILE A 69 8.80 0.44 6.51
CA ILE A 69 7.69 -0.05 7.35
C ILE A 69 6.62 1.05 7.52
N ASP A 70 7.04 2.28 7.82
CA ASP A 70 6.15 3.43 7.93
C ASP A 70 5.40 3.69 6.61
N ALA A 71 6.09 3.57 5.48
CA ALA A 71 5.46 3.71 4.17
C ALA A 71 4.42 2.62 3.91
N ALA A 72 4.72 1.37 4.25
CA ALA A 72 3.83 0.23 4.11
C ALA A 72 2.59 0.36 5.01
N PHE A 73 2.75 0.77 6.27
CA PHE A 73 1.61 1.01 7.16
C PHE A 73 0.74 2.17 6.72
N ASN A 74 1.34 3.27 6.23
CA ASN A 74 0.57 4.36 5.63
C ASN A 74 -0.24 3.87 4.42
N CYS A 75 0.33 3.00 3.59
CA CYS A 75 -0.35 2.41 2.45
C CYS A 75 -1.48 1.47 2.89
N LEU A 76 -1.24 0.56 3.84
CA LEU A 76 -2.26 -0.33 4.40
C LEU A 76 -3.43 0.45 5.01
N SER A 77 -3.14 1.48 5.79
CA SER A 77 -4.14 2.35 6.41
C SER A 77 -5.02 3.02 5.35
N ALA A 78 -4.40 3.54 4.28
CA ALA A 78 -5.14 4.15 3.17
C ALA A 78 -6.01 3.11 2.42
N LEU A 79 -5.46 1.94 2.09
CA LEU A 79 -6.20 0.84 1.45
C LEU A 79 -7.37 0.33 2.31
N ALA A 80 -7.24 0.36 3.64
CA ALA A 80 -8.30 -0.03 4.57
C ALA A 80 -9.46 0.97 4.64
N MET A 81 -9.31 2.20 4.11
CA MET A 81 -10.42 3.14 3.97
C MET A 81 -11.46 2.67 2.95
N ASP A 82 -11.06 1.80 2.02
CA ASP A 82 -11.96 1.08 1.14
C ASP A 82 -12.45 -0.23 1.81
N PRO A 83 -13.76 -0.51 1.86
CA PRO A 83 -14.29 -1.71 2.50
C PRO A 83 -13.78 -3.03 1.91
N ASN A 84 -13.57 -3.10 0.59
CA ASN A 84 -13.01 -4.29 -0.04
C ASN A 84 -11.52 -4.42 0.30
N GLY A 85 -10.79 -3.31 0.32
CA GLY A 85 -9.40 -3.24 0.76
C GLY A 85 -9.22 -3.75 2.18
N ALA A 86 -10.04 -3.28 3.13
CA ALA A 86 -10.03 -3.76 4.51
C ALA A 86 -10.29 -5.26 4.64
N ASN A 87 -11.25 -5.79 3.87
CA ASN A 87 -11.55 -7.22 3.83
C ASN A 87 -10.36 -8.02 3.26
N GLN A 88 -9.76 -7.56 2.16
CA GLN A 88 -8.58 -8.20 1.56
C GLN A 88 -7.38 -8.20 2.53
N ILE A 89 -7.12 -7.09 3.23
CA ILE A 89 -6.03 -7.00 4.23
C ILE A 89 -6.21 -8.07 5.30
N THR A 90 -7.45 -8.25 5.77
CA THR A 90 -7.78 -9.26 6.77
C THR A 90 -7.57 -10.67 6.23
N GLN A 91 -8.08 -10.97 5.03
CA GLN A 91 -8.01 -12.30 4.41
C GLN A 91 -6.58 -12.72 4.05
N LEU A 92 -5.74 -11.75 3.66
CA LEU A 92 -4.35 -12.00 3.26
C LEU A 92 -3.37 -11.97 4.44
N GLY A 93 -3.86 -11.80 5.68
CA GLY A 93 -3.02 -11.87 6.88
C GLY A 93 -2.29 -10.58 7.24
N GLY A 94 -2.64 -9.43 6.64
CA GLY A 94 -1.99 -8.15 6.93
C GLY A 94 -2.14 -7.70 8.39
N LEU A 95 -3.21 -8.10 9.08
CA LEU A 95 -3.38 -7.84 10.52
C LEU A 95 -2.36 -8.59 11.38
N THR A 96 -1.97 -9.81 10.99
CA THR A 96 -0.97 -10.59 11.71
C THR A 96 0.36 -9.84 11.77
N PHE A 97 0.80 -9.32 10.62
CA PHE A 97 2.02 -8.53 10.53
C PHE A 97 1.97 -7.27 11.42
N VAL A 98 0.87 -6.51 11.38
CA VAL A 98 0.70 -5.31 12.22
C VAL A 98 0.85 -5.66 13.71
N ILE A 99 0.23 -6.75 14.16
CA ILE A 99 0.29 -7.18 15.57
C ILE A 99 1.70 -7.64 15.95
N GLU A 100 2.37 -8.41 15.08
CA GLU A 100 3.74 -8.87 15.29
C GLU A 100 4.71 -7.70 15.39
N HIS A 101 4.60 -6.72 14.48
CA HIS A 101 5.41 -5.52 14.52
C HIS A 101 5.19 -4.70 15.81
N LEU A 102 3.94 -4.51 16.24
CA LEU A 102 3.63 -3.82 17.49
C LEU A 102 4.22 -4.54 18.72
N ARG A 103 4.29 -5.88 18.71
CA ARG A 103 4.90 -6.66 19.79
C ARG A 103 6.41 -6.44 19.86
N GLU A 104 7.07 -6.23 18.72
CA GLU A 104 8.53 -6.04 18.64
C GLU A 104 8.95 -4.59 18.88
N ALA A 105 8.07 -3.63 18.60
CA ALA A 105 8.32 -2.20 18.80
C ALA A 105 8.14 -1.72 20.26
N LEU A 106 7.55 -2.55 21.13
CA LEU A 106 7.31 -2.28 22.56
C LEU A 106 8.35 -2.97 23.47
#